data_AF-X1RIZ1-F1
#
_entry.id   AF-X1RIZ1-F1
#
_cell.length_a   1.000
_cell.length_b   1.000
_cell.length_c   1.000
_cell.angle_alpha   90.00
_cell.angle_beta   90.00
_cell.angle_gamma   90.00
#
_symmetry.space_group_name_H-M   'P 1'
#
loop_
_entity.id
_entity.type
_entity.pdbx_description
1 polymer ?
#
loop_
_entity_poly.entity_id
_entity_poly.type
_entity_poly.pdbx_seq_one_letter_code
_entity_poly.pdbx_strand_id
1 'polypeptide(L)'
;MRKLITALVIAALLLSLSSTSVYAAEGGVPSEAKGGNTAPTVDGVWLVETGDDTPVIAMVPLTEYRVKATIGDINTIDDIDDIGFHVYHTLNGAQSASSK
;
A
#
# COMPACT_ATOMS: atom_id res chain seq x y z
N MET A 1 -21.62 -67.25 -26.27
CA MET A 1 -21.41 -66.73 -24.90
C MET A 1 -20.14 -65.88 -24.77
N ARG A 2 -18.95 -66.35 -25.18
CA ARG A 2 -17.69 -65.58 -25.06
C ARG A 2 -17.74 -64.17 -25.69
N LYS A 3 -18.26 -64.03 -26.91
CA LYS A 3 -18.38 -62.74 -27.62
C LYS A 3 -19.30 -61.73 -26.91
N LEU A 4 -20.30 -62.22 -26.17
CA LEU A 4 -21.29 -61.40 -25.47
C LEU A 4 -20.70 -60.85 -24.15
N ILE A 5 -19.87 -61.65 -23.49
CA ILE A 5 -19.09 -61.24 -22.32
C ILE A 5 -18.06 -60.18 -22.72
N THR A 6 -17.36 -60.36 -23.85
CA THR A 6 -16.38 -59.37 -24.34
C THR A 6 -17.02 -58.02 -24.65
N ALA A 7 -18.21 -58.01 -25.28
CA ALA A 7 -18.93 -56.77 -25.57
C ALA A 7 -19.37 -56.04 -24.30
N LEU A 8 -19.83 -56.79 -23.28
CA LEU A 8 -20.23 -56.22 -22.00
C LEU A 8 -19.05 -55.58 -21.26
N VAL A 9 -17.88 -56.22 -21.28
CA VAL A 9 -16.66 -55.71 -20.63
C VAL A 9 -16.17 -54.43 -21.32
N ILE A 10 -16.20 -54.36 -22.65
CA ILE A 10 -15.80 -53.16 -23.39
C ILE A 10 -16.76 -52.00 -23.13
N ALA A 11 -18.07 -52.26 -23.12
CA ALA A 11 -19.07 -51.25 -22.81
C ALA A 11 -18.92 -50.70 -21.39
N ALA A 12 -18.67 -51.57 -20.40
CA ALA A 12 -18.42 -51.17 -19.02
C ALA A 12 -17.15 -50.34 -18.88
N LEU A 13 -16.09 -50.67 -19.62
CA LEU A 13 -14.83 -49.93 -19.59
C LEU A 13 -15.01 -48.52 -20.18
N LEU A 14 -15.76 -48.39 -21.29
CA LEU A 14 -16.05 -47.10 -21.93
C LEU A 14 -16.90 -46.16 -21.07
N LEU A 15 -17.79 -46.70 -20.22
CA LEU A 15 -18.60 -45.92 -19.28
C LEU A 15 -17.79 -45.35 -18.11
N SER A 16 -16.62 -45.92 -17.79
CA SER A 16 -15.73 -45.43 -16.72
C SER A 16 -14.82 -44.27 -17.13
N LEU A 17 -14.82 -43.86 -18.40
CA LEU A 17 -14.04 -42.74 -18.93
C LEU A 17 -14.77 -41.39 -18.83
N SER A 18 -15.80 -41.26 -17.99
CA SER A 18 -16.41 -39.95 -17.75
C SER A 18 -15.39 -39.01 -17.13
N SER A 19 -14.86 -38.10 -17.94
CA SER A 19 -13.95 -37.04 -17.52
C SER A 19 -14.54 -36.32 -16.32
N THR A 20 -13.84 -36.35 -15.19
CA THR A 20 -14.16 -35.47 -14.05
C THR A 20 -14.00 -34.03 -14.53
N SER A 21 -15.11 -33.35 -14.78
CA SER A 21 -15.10 -31.91 -15.04
C SER A 21 -14.62 -31.20 -13.78
N VAL A 22 -13.40 -30.69 -13.83
CA VAL A 22 -12.94 -29.71 -12.84
C VAL A 22 -13.63 -28.40 -13.20
N TYR A 23 -14.68 -28.06 -12.46
CA TYR A 23 -15.16 -26.68 -12.46
C TYR A 23 -14.06 -25.84 -11.83
N ALA A 24 -13.48 -24.92 -12.60
CA ALA A 24 -12.73 -23.82 -12.02
C ALA A 24 -13.74 -23.06 -11.13
N ALA A 25 -13.57 -23.15 -9.81
CA ALA A 25 -14.22 -22.22 -8.93
C ALA A 25 -13.74 -20.83 -9.36
N GLU A 26 -14.66 -19.90 -9.61
CA GLU A 26 -14.36 -18.48 -9.77
C GLU A 26 -13.85 -17.94 -8.42
N GLY A 27 -12.63 -18.35 -8.05
CA GLY A 27 -11.85 -17.76 -6.98
C GLY A 27 -11.08 -16.59 -7.58
N GLY A 28 -11.81 -15.53 -7.92
CA GLY A 28 -11.17 -14.23 -8.11
C GLY A 28 -10.55 -13.84 -6.78
N VAL A 29 -9.22 -13.80 -6.69
CA VAL A 29 -8.57 -13.03 -5.63
C VAL A 29 -9.07 -11.60 -5.83
N PRO A 30 -9.68 -10.94 -4.83
CA PRO A 30 -9.89 -9.50 -4.91
C PRO A 30 -8.49 -8.89 -4.97
N SER A 31 -7.99 -8.68 -6.17
CA SER A 31 -6.90 -7.76 -6.40
C SER A 31 -7.50 -6.41 -6.06
N GLU A 32 -7.32 -5.97 -4.82
CA GLU A 32 -7.31 -4.55 -4.52
C GLU A 32 -6.23 -3.99 -5.42
N ALA A 33 -6.63 -3.47 -6.58
CA ALA A 33 -5.75 -2.69 -7.41
C ALA A 33 -5.39 -1.49 -6.55
N LYS A 34 -4.26 -1.58 -5.83
CA LYS A 34 -3.63 -0.43 -5.21
C LYS A 34 -3.57 0.62 -6.30
N GLY A 35 -4.32 1.71 -6.11
CA GLY A 35 -4.40 2.77 -7.11
C GLY A 35 -2.98 3.16 -7.51
N GLY A 36 -2.79 3.52 -8.78
CA GLY A 36 -1.46 3.68 -9.37
C GLY A 36 -0.52 4.57 -8.55
N ASN A 37 0.78 4.51 -8.86
CA ASN A 37 1.85 5.23 -8.15
C ASN A 37 1.79 6.77 -8.32
N THR A 38 0.72 7.37 -7.80
CA THR A 38 0.56 8.82 -7.69
C THR A 38 1.43 9.29 -6.53
N ALA A 39 2.15 10.39 -6.73
CA ALA A 39 2.99 10.94 -5.67
C ALA A 39 2.12 11.45 -4.50
N PRO A 40 2.56 11.27 -3.24
CA PRO A 40 1.89 11.83 -2.09
C PRO A 40 1.92 13.37 -2.14
N THR A 41 0.98 14.00 -1.45
CA THR A 41 0.89 15.46 -1.33
C THR A 41 1.37 15.93 0.03
N VAL A 42 1.99 17.11 0.07
CA VAL A 42 2.25 17.85 1.31
C VAL A 42 1.29 19.03 1.35
N ASP A 43 0.24 18.92 2.14
CA ASP A 43 -0.83 19.93 2.19
C ASP A 43 -0.45 21.13 3.07
N GLY A 44 0.51 20.93 3.98
CA GLY A 44 1.15 22.03 4.67
C GLY A 44 2.20 21.61 5.68
N VAL A 45 3.02 22.59 6.06
CA VAL A 45 4.10 22.46 7.04
C VAL A 45 4.03 23.65 7.98
N TRP A 46 3.94 23.39 9.27
CA TRP A 46 3.84 24.41 10.32
C TRP A 46 4.82 24.12 11.44
N LEU A 47 5.28 25.19 12.08
CA LEU A 47 5.91 25.11 13.38
C LEU A 47 4.82 25.22 14.44
N VAL A 48 4.80 24.32 15.42
CA VAL A 48 3.82 24.30 16.53
C VAL A 48 4.54 24.28 17.87
N GLU A 49 3.85 24.72 18.93
CA GLU A 49 4.39 24.64 20.29
C GLU A 49 4.51 23.19 20.76
N THR A 50 5.43 22.93 21.69
CA THR A 50 5.58 21.58 22.25
C THR A 50 4.37 21.24 23.13
N GLY A 51 3.54 20.33 22.65
CA GLY A 51 2.34 19.87 23.37
C GLY A 51 1.02 20.52 22.90
N ASP A 52 1.07 21.38 21.88
CA ASP A 52 -0.09 21.96 21.20
C ASP A 52 0.05 21.75 19.68
N ASP A 53 -1.08 21.65 18.99
CA ASP A 53 -1.17 21.54 17.53
C ASP A 53 -1.37 22.91 16.85
N THR A 54 -1.45 23.98 17.65
CA THR A 54 -1.63 25.35 17.19
C THR A 54 -0.36 25.88 16.51
N PRO A 55 -0.45 26.40 15.26
CA PRO A 55 0.69 27.00 14.58
C PRO A 55 1.24 28.23 15.30
N VAL A 56 2.57 28.30 15.38
CA VAL A 56 3.31 29.40 15.97
C VAL A 56 3.48 30.52 14.95
N ILE A 57 3.15 31.75 15.34
CA ILE A 57 3.33 32.94 14.51
C ILE A 57 4.66 33.68 14.80
N ALA A 58 5.29 33.40 15.93
CA ALA A 58 6.58 33.97 16.33
C ALA A 58 7.32 33.04 17.31
N MET A 59 8.64 32.89 17.13
CA MET A 59 9.47 32.02 17.96
C MET A 59 9.96 32.74 19.23
N VAL A 60 9.05 33.14 20.12
CA VAL A 60 9.36 33.89 21.35
C VAL A 60 8.54 33.38 22.54
N PRO A 61 9.17 32.93 23.64
CA PRO A 61 10.62 32.73 23.85
C PRO A 61 11.17 31.55 23.03
N LEU A 62 12.49 31.48 22.83
CA LEU A 62 13.16 30.39 22.10
C LEU A 62 13.11 29.07 22.89
N THR A 63 11.95 28.42 22.91
CA THR A 63 11.73 27.10 23.50
C THR A 63 11.82 25.99 22.45
N GLU A 64 11.62 24.74 22.87
CA GLU A 64 11.46 23.60 21.96
C GLU A 64 10.16 23.76 21.14
N TYR A 65 10.26 23.55 19.83
CA TYR A 65 9.14 23.56 18.89
C TYR A 65 9.06 22.23 18.16
N ARG A 66 7.88 21.91 17.63
CA ARG A 66 7.67 20.73 16.78
C ARG A 66 7.33 21.16 15.36
N VAL A 67 7.71 20.34 14.39
CA VAL A 67 7.27 20.48 13.01
C VAL A 67 6.05 19.58 12.81
N LYS A 68 4.93 20.18 12.39
CA LYS A 68 3.74 19.46 11.97
C LYS A 68 3.66 19.53 10.45
N ALA A 69 3.64 18.37 9.81
CA ALA A 69 3.37 18.27 8.38
C ALA A 69 2.11 17.42 8.17
N THR A 70 1.24 17.87 7.27
CA THR A 70 0.10 17.08 6.82
C THR A 70 0.45 16.48 5.46
N ILE A 71 0.49 15.15 5.42
CA ILE A 71 0.80 14.37 4.22
C ILE A 71 -0.46 13.62 3.81
N GLY A 72 -0.81 13.72 2.53
CA GLY A 72 -1.91 12.99 1.93
C GLY A 72 -1.41 12.00 0.89
N ASP A 73 -2.14 10.90 0.73
CA ASP A 73 -2.04 10.04 -0.45
C ASP A 73 -3.45 9.76 -0.95
N ILE A 74 -3.65 9.83 -2.27
CA ILE A 74 -4.97 9.66 -2.88
C ILE A 74 -5.46 8.21 -2.84
N ASN A 75 -4.54 7.25 -2.75
CA ASN A 75 -4.84 5.83 -2.80
C ASN A 75 -4.87 5.25 -1.39
N THR A 76 -3.76 5.34 -0.64
CA THR A 76 -3.69 4.93 0.76
C THR A 76 -2.46 5.51 1.44
N ILE A 77 -2.64 6.03 2.65
CA ILE A 77 -1.54 6.54 3.48
C ILE A 77 -0.57 5.42 3.89
N ASP A 78 -1.02 4.17 3.91
CA ASP A 78 -0.23 3.01 4.30
C ASP A 78 0.83 2.63 3.26
N ASP A 79 0.76 3.19 2.04
CA ASP A 79 1.78 3.00 1.00
C ASP A 79 2.98 3.96 1.14
N ILE A 80 2.94 4.90 2.09
CA ILE A 80 4.08 5.77 2.38
C ILE A 80 5.09 5.03 3.27
N ASP A 81 6.17 4.55 2.66
CA ASP A 81 7.22 3.80 3.36
C ASP A 81 8.08 4.66 4.30
N ASP A 82 8.40 5.89 3.90
CA ASP A 82 9.31 6.78 4.64
C ASP A 82 8.94 8.26 4.48
N ILE A 83 9.15 9.04 5.55
CA ILE A 83 8.97 10.50 5.58
C ILE A 83 10.21 11.12 6.22
N GLY A 84 11.07 11.69 5.37
CA GLY A 84 12.31 12.35 5.81
C GLY A 84 12.15 13.87 6.00
N PHE A 85 12.54 14.38 7.16
CA PHE A 85 12.57 15.82 7.44
C PHE A 85 13.99 16.37 7.36
N HIS A 86 14.17 17.42 6.55
CA HIS A 86 15.44 18.13 6.41
C HIS A 86 15.28 19.59 6.82
N VAL A 87 16.08 20.03 7.79
CA VAL A 87 16.06 21.42 8.26
C VAL A 87 17.26 22.15 7.67
N TYR A 88 16.98 23.03 6.70
CA TYR A 88 17.96 23.92 6.12
C TYR A 88 17.99 25.23 6.92
N HIS A 89 19.17 25.64 7.38
CA HIS A 89 19.37 26.94 7.99
C HIS A 89 20.47 27.69 7.25
N THR A 90 20.28 29.00 7.10
CA THR A 90 21.28 29.90 6.54
C THR A 90 21.84 30.74 7.66
N LEU A 91 23.15 30.63 7.91
CA LEU A 91 23.87 31.52 8.81
C LEU A 91 24.92 32.25 7.99
N ASN A 92 24.83 33.59 7.95
CA ASN A 92 25.77 34.45 7.22
C ASN A 92 25.97 34.07 5.73
N GLY A 93 24.90 33.62 5.06
CA GLY A 93 24.94 33.26 3.63
C GLY A 93 25.47 31.85 3.34
N ALA A 94 25.94 31.11 4.34
CA ALA A 94 26.25 29.69 4.21
C ALA A 94 25.00 28.86 4.54
N GLN A 95 24.60 27.98 3.63
CA GLN A 95 23.57 26.98 3.88
C GLN A 95 24.18 25.77 4.58
N SER A 96 23.52 25.32 5.65
CA SER A 96 23.81 24.07 6.34
C SER A 96 22.50 23.31 6.54
N ALA A 97 22.58 21.98 6.49
CA ALA A 97 21.44 21.09 6.64
C ALA A 97 21.68 20.15 7.81
N SER A 98 20.66 19.97 8.64
CA SER A 98 20.59 18.85 9.59
C SER A 98 19.45 17.94 9.16
N SER A 99 19.75 16.66 8.98
CA SER A 99 18.72 15.61 8.96
C SER A 99 18.49 15.14 10.41
N LYS A 100 17.26 14.72 10.68
CA LYS A 100 16.86 14.08 11.93
C LYS A 100 16.12 12.79 11.61
#